data_AF-A0A1I7Y1E7-F1
#
_entry.id   AF-A0A1I7Y1E7-F1
#
_cell.length_a   1.000
_cell.length_b   1.000
_cell.length_c   1.000
_cell.angle_alpha   90.00
_cell.angle_beta   90.00
_cell.angle_gamma   90.00
#
_symmetry.space_group_name_H-M   'P 1'
#
loop_
_entity.id
_entity.type
_entity.pdbx_description
1 polymer ?
#
loop_
_entity_poly.entity_id
_entity_poly.type
_entity_poly.pdbx_seq_one_letter_code
_entity_poly.pdbx_strand_id
1 'polypeptide(L)'
;MQLPVDTVDLQMRSEGGLENVERFLENAGPLYNISCNIQNIKPNTIDVLIDKFVPVDGGSFDLKQPLSKDQLERLVLKCEMSDKKVNVTVSPEGFTYGSDVTDFFDFDKHYPNNSTIRAFYGKSLVIREGKKLDLFVSARRNMFEWEWCEML
;
A
#
# COMPACT_ATOMS: atom_id res chain seq x y z
N MET A 1 9.62 -25.96 8.16
CA MET A 1 10.11 -24.90 9.07
C MET A 1 9.83 -23.56 8.40
N GLN A 2 8.77 -22.86 8.79
CA GLN A 2 8.54 -21.47 8.39
C GLN A 2 9.42 -20.62 9.30
N LEU A 3 10.43 -19.97 8.73
CA LEU A 3 11.11 -18.89 9.44
C LEU A 3 10.08 -17.76 9.62
N PRO A 4 9.98 -17.12 10.80
CA PRO A 4 9.24 -15.86 10.91
C PRO A 4 9.98 -14.83 10.06
N VAL A 5 9.53 -14.69 8.82
CA VAL A 5 10.04 -13.68 7.90
C VAL A 5 9.18 -12.45 8.13
N ASP A 6 9.60 -11.64 9.08
CA ASP A 6 8.90 -10.42 9.46
C ASP A 6 9.04 -9.33 8.38
N THR A 7 10.09 -9.43 7.56
CA THR A 7 10.45 -8.49 6.50
C THR A 7 10.90 -9.23 5.24
N VAL A 8 10.36 -8.80 4.10
CA VAL A 8 10.75 -9.25 2.77
C VAL A 8 11.23 -8.03 1.97
N ASP A 9 12.49 -8.05 1.55
CA ASP A 9 13.07 -7.10 0.60
C ASP A 9 13.52 -7.88 -0.65
N LEU A 10 12.83 -7.66 -1.76
CA LEU A 10 13.02 -8.39 -3.00
C LEU A 10 13.37 -7.43 -4.13
N GLN A 11 14.57 -7.62 -4.67
CA GLN A 11 15.06 -6.94 -5.85
C GLN A 11 15.55 -7.98 -6.86
N MET A 12 14.94 -8.01 -8.04
CA MET A 12 15.42 -8.83 -9.16
C MET A 12 15.99 -7.95 -10.28
N ARG A 13 17.13 -8.36 -10.82
CA ARG A 13 17.78 -7.71 -11.97
C ARG A 13 17.40 -8.36 -13.32
N SER A 14 16.82 -9.56 -13.31
CA SER A 14 16.47 -10.32 -14.51
C SER A 14 15.24 -11.20 -14.27
N GLU A 15 14.41 -11.43 -15.29
CA GLU A 15 13.12 -12.14 -15.20
C GLU A 15 13.23 -13.64 -14.89
N GLY A 16 14.38 -14.29 -15.12
CA GLY A 16 14.57 -15.74 -14.99
C GLY A 16 14.39 -16.34 -13.58
N GLY A 17 14.06 -15.54 -12.57
CA GLY A 17 13.76 -15.98 -11.20
C GLY A 17 12.34 -15.71 -10.74
N LEU A 18 11.45 -15.20 -11.61
CA LEU A 18 10.15 -14.67 -11.20
C LEU A 18 9.27 -15.76 -10.60
N GLU A 19 9.21 -16.94 -11.24
CA GLU A 19 8.43 -18.08 -10.72
C GLU A 19 8.87 -18.52 -9.32
N ASN A 20 10.17 -18.46 -9.03
CA ASN A 20 10.71 -18.80 -7.71
C ASN A 20 10.32 -17.75 -6.67
N VAL A 21 10.31 -16.48 -7.06
CA VAL A 21 9.84 -15.39 -6.19
C VAL A 21 8.35 -15.51 -5.92
N GLU A 22 7.53 -15.72 -6.94
CA GLU A 22 6.09 -15.92 -6.76
C GLU A 22 5.81 -17.09 -5.84
N ARG A 23 6.47 -18.23 -6.07
CA ARG A 23 6.35 -19.40 -5.20
C ARG A 23 6.80 -19.10 -3.76
N PHE A 24 7.87 -18.33 -3.57
CA PHE A 24 8.30 -17.91 -2.23
C PHE A 24 7.23 -17.05 -1.56
N LEU A 25 6.69 -16.04 -2.25
CA LEU A 25 5.67 -15.14 -1.75
C LEU A 25 4.37 -15.89 -1.40
N GLU A 26 3.95 -16.83 -2.23
CA GLU A 26 2.77 -17.68 -1.99
C GLU A 26 2.91 -18.52 -0.71
N ASN A 27 4.12 -19.02 -0.43
CA ASN A 27 4.40 -19.89 0.71
C ASN A 27 4.86 -19.13 1.97
N ALA A 28 5.08 -17.81 1.88
CA ALA A 28 5.50 -16.98 3.00
C ALA A 28 4.44 -16.96 4.12
N GLY A 29 4.88 -16.68 5.35
CA GLY A 29 3.96 -16.41 6.47
C GLY A 29 3.33 -15.01 6.36
N PRO A 30 2.72 -14.51 7.45
CA PRO A 30 2.41 -13.10 7.60
C PRO A 30 3.67 -12.23 7.40
N LEU A 31 3.51 -11.08 6.75
CA LEU A 31 4.60 -10.16 6.43
C LEU A 31 4.30 -8.76 6.98
N TYR A 32 5.25 -8.12 7.67
CA TYR A 32 5.06 -6.79 8.25
C TYR A 32 5.73 -5.68 7.43
N ASN A 33 6.78 -6.05 6.69
CA ASN A 33 7.47 -5.16 5.76
C ASN A 33 7.64 -5.87 4.42
N ILE A 34 7.08 -5.28 3.37
CA ILE A 34 7.18 -5.77 2.01
C ILE A 34 7.82 -4.66 1.19
N SER A 35 9.00 -4.89 0.64
CA SER A 35 9.55 -4.08 -0.44
C SER A 35 9.80 -4.99 -1.63
N CYS A 36 9.08 -4.75 -2.71
CA CYS A 36 9.16 -5.56 -3.92
C CYS A 36 9.39 -4.67 -5.14
N ASN A 37 10.62 -4.68 -5.62
CA ASN A 37 11.05 -3.98 -6.82
C ASN A 37 11.18 -4.97 -7.99
N ILE A 38 10.09 -5.68 -8.27
CA ILE A 38 9.97 -6.68 -9.32
C ILE A 38 8.76 -6.31 -10.17
N GLN A 39 8.92 -6.36 -11.49
CA GLN A 39 7.84 -6.13 -12.46
C GLN A 39 7.21 -7.45 -12.88
N ASN A 40 6.01 -7.38 -13.45
CA ASN A 40 5.31 -8.51 -14.07
C ASN A 40 4.94 -9.64 -13.10
N ILE A 41 4.82 -9.37 -11.79
CA ILE A 41 4.25 -10.35 -10.85
C ILE A 41 2.78 -10.55 -11.21
N LYS A 42 2.33 -11.81 -11.22
CA LYS A 42 0.94 -12.12 -11.57
C LYS A 42 -0.04 -11.43 -10.62
N PRO A 43 -1.22 -10.99 -11.11
CA PRO A 43 -2.23 -10.35 -10.26
C PRO A 43 -2.65 -11.17 -9.03
N ASN A 44 -2.76 -12.50 -9.18
CA ASN A 44 -3.10 -13.37 -8.05
C ASN A 44 -2.02 -13.37 -6.95
N THR A 45 -0.74 -13.25 -7.31
CA THR A 45 0.36 -13.12 -6.36
C THR A 45 0.29 -11.78 -5.62
N ILE A 46 -0.17 -10.71 -6.26
CA ILE A 46 -0.42 -9.41 -5.60
C ILE A 46 -1.51 -9.54 -4.55
N ASP A 47 -2.63 -10.21 -4.89
CA ASP A 47 -3.70 -10.47 -3.93
C ASP A 47 -3.17 -11.24 -2.71
N VAL A 48 -2.33 -12.25 -2.95
CA VAL A 48 -1.68 -13.02 -1.89
C VAL A 48 -0.75 -12.16 -1.03
N LEU A 49 0.01 -11.23 -1.62
CA LEU A 49 0.83 -10.28 -0.88
C LEU A 49 -0.02 -9.36 0.02
N ILE A 50 -1.12 -8.83 -0.52
CA ILE A 50 -2.05 -7.99 0.24
C ILE A 50 -2.66 -8.80 1.39
N ASP A 51 -3.01 -10.07 1.18
CA ASP A 51 -3.58 -10.94 2.20
C ASP A 51 -2.57 -11.30 3.30
N LYS A 52 -1.31 -11.55 2.93
CA LYS A 52 -0.23 -11.85 3.88
C LYS A 52 0.29 -10.62 4.62
N PHE A 53 0.13 -9.42 4.06
CA PHE A 53 0.55 -8.20 4.71
C PHE A 53 -0.23 -7.98 6.01
N VAL A 54 0.46 -7.82 7.13
CA VAL A 54 -0.15 -7.52 8.43
C VAL A 54 0.32 -6.14 8.86
N PRO A 55 -0.57 -5.13 8.88
CA PRO A 55 -0.20 -3.81 9.36
C PRO A 55 0.23 -3.87 10.83
N VAL A 56 1.39 -3.28 11.12
CA VAL A 56 1.94 -3.10 12.47
C VAL A 56 2.54 -1.68 12.55
N ASP A 57 2.77 -1.19 13.76
CA ASP A 57 3.42 0.12 13.94
C ASP A 57 4.85 0.08 13.36
N GLY A 58 5.14 0.96 12.41
CA GLY A 58 6.38 0.99 11.63
C GLY A 58 6.41 0.01 10.45
N GLY A 59 5.32 -0.70 10.16
CA GLY A 59 5.21 -1.61 9.02
C GLY A 59 5.13 -0.86 7.67
N SER A 60 5.48 -1.56 6.59
CA SER A 60 5.53 -0.96 5.25
C SER A 60 5.12 -1.91 4.13
N PHE A 61 4.48 -1.35 3.10
CA PHE A 61 4.15 -2.05 1.84
C PHE A 61 4.58 -1.20 0.64
N ASP A 62 5.70 -1.56 0.00
CA ASP A 62 6.21 -0.93 -1.22
C ASP A 62 6.21 -1.96 -2.37
N LEU A 63 5.44 -1.67 -3.40
CA LEU A 63 5.32 -2.52 -4.58
C LEU A 63 5.47 -1.67 -5.84
N LYS A 64 6.54 -1.90 -6.61
CA LYS A 64 6.87 -1.11 -7.80
C LYS A 64 6.14 -1.54 -9.07
N GLN A 65 4.93 -2.05 -8.97
CA GLN A 65 4.10 -2.38 -10.13
C GLN A 65 2.68 -1.84 -9.93
N PRO A 66 1.90 -1.70 -11.01
CA PRO A 66 0.55 -1.19 -10.91
C PRO A 66 -0.39 -2.12 -10.13
N LEU A 67 -1.25 -1.54 -9.29
CA LEU A 67 -2.35 -2.21 -8.60
C LEU A 67 -3.67 -1.85 -9.27
N SER A 68 -4.57 -2.81 -9.41
CA SER A 68 -5.96 -2.50 -9.79
C SER A 68 -6.63 -1.64 -8.71
N LYS A 69 -7.71 -0.95 -9.05
CA LYS A 69 -8.49 -0.16 -8.07
C LYS A 69 -8.95 -1.02 -6.89
N ASP A 70 -9.44 -2.23 -7.16
CA ASP A 70 -9.90 -3.17 -6.12
C ASP A 70 -8.76 -3.62 -5.19
N GLN A 71 -7.56 -3.84 -5.74
CA GLN A 71 -6.37 -4.20 -4.95
C GLN A 71 -5.91 -3.03 -4.06
N LEU A 72 -5.87 -1.82 -4.63
CA LEU A 72 -5.54 -0.61 -3.89
C LEU A 72 -6.56 -0.38 -2.76
N GLU A 73 -7.86 -0.47 -3.06
CA GLU A 73 -8.93 -0.29 -2.09
C GLU A 73 -8.81 -1.29 -0.93
N ARG A 74 -8.63 -2.59 -1.24
CA ARG A 74 -8.44 -3.63 -0.21
C ARG A 74 -7.23 -3.35 0.67
N LEU A 75 -6.09 -2.96 0.10
CA LEU A 75 -4.87 -2.67 0.84
C LEU A 75 -5.02 -1.46 1.76
N VAL A 76 -5.58 -0.36 1.24
CA VAL A 76 -5.81 0.87 2.01
C VAL A 76 -6.79 0.62 3.15
N LEU A 77 -7.90 -0.08 2.90
CA LEU A 77 -8.87 -0.41 3.94
C LEU A 77 -8.31 -1.36 5.00
N LYS A 78 -7.45 -2.32 4.60
CA LYS A 78 -6.77 -3.19 5.56
C LYS A 78 -5.88 -2.39 6.52
N CYS A 79 -5.14 -1.42 6.00
CA CYS A 79 -4.33 -0.50 6.81
C CYS A 79 -5.22 0.38 7.71
N GLU A 80 -6.28 0.94 7.15
CA GLU A 80 -7.23 1.79 7.85
C GLU A 80 -7.87 1.11 9.07
N MET A 81 -8.29 -0.15 8.92
CA MET A 81 -8.92 -0.92 9.99
C MET A 81 -7.96 -1.36 11.10
N SER A 82 -6.64 -1.25 10.88
CA SER A 82 -5.63 -1.75 11.83
C SER A 82 -5.32 -0.77 12.97
N ASP A 83 -5.60 0.53 12.78
CA ASP A 83 -5.18 1.61 13.69
C ASP A 83 -3.66 1.59 13.98
N LYS A 84 -2.86 1.27 12.96
CA LYS A 84 -1.40 1.18 13.02
C LYS A 84 -0.70 2.26 12.21
N LYS A 85 0.47 2.69 12.70
CA LYS A 85 1.35 3.59 11.97
C LYS A 85 2.03 2.85 10.82
N VAL A 86 1.47 2.92 9.62
CA VAL A 86 1.92 2.14 8.45
C VAL A 86 2.18 3.05 7.26
N ASN A 87 3.15 2.68 6.43
CA ASN A 87 3.44 3.35 5.16
C ASN A 87 3.14 2.42 3.98
N VAL A 88 2.44 2.91 2.98
CA VAL A 88 2.15 2.18 1.73
C VAL A 88 2.60 3.03 0.55
N THR A 89 3.48 2.49 -0.29
CA THR A 89 3.95 3.14 -1.52
C THR A 89 3.63 2.26 -2.72
N VAL A 90 2.65 2.67 -3.52
CA VAL A 90 2.14 1.86 -4.65
C VAL A 90 1.75 2.73 -5.84
N SER A 91 1.78 2.15 -7.04
CA SER A 91 1.29 2.79 -8.26
C SER A 91 -0.09 2.23 -8.61
N PRO A 92 -1.14 3.05 -8.78
CA PRO A 92 -2.39 2.56 -9.36
C PRO A 92 -2.27 2.29 -10.86
N GLU A 93 -3.01 1.31 -11.36
CA GLU A 93 -3.18 1.08 -12.79
C GLU A 93 -3.76 2.32 -13.48
N GLY A 94 -3.09 2.77 -14.54
CA GLY A 94 -3.47 3.98 -15.28
C GLY A 94 -3.00 5.30 -14.66
N PHE A 95 -2.17 5.27 -13.60
CA PHE A 95 -1.62 6.49 -13.00
C PHE A 95 -0.78 7.31 -14.00
N THR A 96 -0.98 8.63 -13.98
CA THR A 96 -0.14 9.59 -14.69
C THR A 96 0.22 10.75 -13.76
N TYR A 97 1.26 11.52 -14.10
CA TYR A 97 1.75 12.63 -13.27
C TYR A 97 0.70 13.73 -12.97
N GLY A 98 -0.39 13.78 -13.74
CA GLY A 98 -1.50 14.72 -13.53
C GLY A 98 -2.73 14.12 -12.84
N SER A 99 -2.70 12.83 -12.50
CA SER A 99 -3.84 12.15 -11.89
C SER A 99 -3.99 12.52 -10.42
N ASP A 100 -5.23 12.71 -9.98
CA ASP A 100 -5.55 12.91 -8.56
C ASP A 100 -5.72 11.54 -7.89
N VAL A 101 -5.46 11.47 -6.58
CA VAL A 101 -5.71 10.24 -5.84
C VAL A 101 -7.20 9.87 -5.81
N THR A 102 -8.09 10.86 -5.91
CA THR A 102 -9.54 10.63 -6.04
C THR A 102 -9.93 9.90 -7.32
N ASP A 103 -9.08 9.90 -8.35
CA ASP A 103 -9.32 9.13 -9.58
C ASP A 103 -9.22 7.62 -9.33
N PHE A 104 -8.53 7.20 -8.26
CA PHE A 104 -8.23 5.80 -7.95
C PHE A 104 -8.83 5.31 -6.63
N PHE A 105 -9.16 6.22 -5.71
CA PHE A 105 -9.71 5.87 -4.41
C PHE A 105 -10.85 6.83 -4.03
N ASP A 106 -12.00 6.26 -3.67
CA ASP A 106 -13.21 7.01 -3.31
C ASP A 106 -13.21 7.32 -1.80
N PHE A 107 -12.71 8.50 -1.44
CA PHE A 107 -12.68 8.93 -0.03
C PHE A 107 -14.08 9.17 0.53
N ASP A 108 -15.04 9.64 -0.26
CA ASP A 108 -16.39 9.93 0.21
C ASP A 108 -17.12 8.63 0.61
N LYS A 109 -16.86 7.55 -0.12
CA LYS A 109 -17.36 6.20 0.21
C LYS A 109 -16.79 5.66 1.52
N HIS A 110 -15.51 5.88 1.81
CA HIS A 110 -14.80 5.20 2.91
C HIS A 110 -14.56 6.06 4.16
N TYR A 111 -14.63 7.38 4.02
CA TYR A 111 -14.45 8.34 5.10
C TYR A 111 -15.62 9.33 5.18
N PRO A 112 -16.88 8.87 5.37
CA PRO A 112 -18.03 9.77 5.41
C PRO A 112 -18.08 10.60 6.70
N ASN A 113 -18.48 11.87 6.54
CA ASN A 113 -19.01 12.81 7.55
C ASN A 113 -18.11 13.26 8.72
N ASN A 114 -16.99 12.59 9.01
CA ASN A 114 -16.08 12.95 10.11
C ASN A 114 -14.63 13.12 9.64
N SER A 115 -14.40 13.40 8.36
CA SER A 115 -13.07 13.67 7.86
C SER A 115 -12.98 14.96 7.06
N THR A 116 -11.91 15.71 7.30
CA THR A 116 -11.57 16.90 6.51
C THR A 116 -10.46 16.54 5.53
N ILE A 117 -10.74 16.64 4.23
CA ILE A 117 -9.73 16.49 3.18
C ILE A 117 -9.12 17.86 2.89
N ARG A 118 -7.80 17.99 3.07
CA ARG A 118 -7.03 19.20 2.75
C ARG A 118 -6.03 18.86 1.64
N ALA A 119 -6.20 19.48 0.48
CA ALA A 119 -5.25 19.34 -0.62
C ALA A 119 -4.16 20.42 -0.55
N PHE A 120 -2.90 20.02 -0.73
CA PHE A 120 -1.71 20.89 -0.78
C PHE A 120 -0.77 20.39 -1.87
N TYR A 121 -0.47 21.18 -2.91
CA TYR A 121 0.59 20.91 -3.91
C TYR A 121 0.95 19.42 -4.13
N GLY A 122 0.01 18.61 -4.63
CA GLY A 122 0.23 17.17 -4.91
C GLY A 122 0.15 16.23 -3.69
N LYS A 123 -0.35 16.72 -2.57
CA LYS A 123 -0.65 15.96 -1.34
C LYS A 123 -2.09 16.18 -0.93
N SER A 124 -2.71 15.15 -0.38
CA SER A 124 -4.03 15.16 0.22
C SER A 124 -3.90 14.66 1.66
N LEU A 125 -4.27 15.49 2.62
CA LEU A 125 -4.36 15.11 4.03
C LEU A 125 -5.82 14.84 4.35
N VAL A 126 -6.12 13.65 4.84
CA VAL A 126 -7.43 13.26 5.37
C VAL A 126 -7.32 13.23 6.89
N ILE A 127 -7.80 14.30 7.53
CA ILE A 127 -7.92 14.38 8.98
C ILE A 127 -9.15 13.61 9.41
N ARG A 128 -9.05 12.69 10.37
CA ARG A 128 -10.17 11.83 10.81
C ARG A 128 -10.58 12.18 12.23
N GLU A 129 -11.71 12.86 12.40
CA GLU A 129 -12.21 13.25 13.70
C GLU A 129 -12.52 12.01 14.57
N GLY A 130 -11.95 11.96 15.76
CA GLY A 130 -12.13 10.87 16.72
C GLY A 130 -11.27 9.63 16.46
N LYS A 131 -10.37 9.66 15.46
CA LYS A 131 -9.33 8.64 15.28
C LYS A 131 -8.01 9.10 15.87
N LYS A 132 -7.19 8.13 16.25
CA LYS A 132 -5.86 8.38 16.82
C LYS A 132 -4.86 8.83 15.75
N LEU A 133 -4.99 8.26 14.56
CA LEU A 133 -4.12 8.51 13.43
C LEU A 133 -4.87 9.35 12.39
N ASP A 134 -4.13 10.16 11.64
CA ASP A 134 -4.59 10.81 10.42
C ASP A 134 -3.97 10.12 9.21
N LEU A 135 -4.61 10.28 8.04
CA LEU A 135 -4.12 9.69 6.79
C LEU A 135 -3.55 10.79 5.89
N PHE A 136 -2.27 10.67 5.57
CA PHE A 136 -1.58 11.52 4.60
C PHE A 136 -1.39 10.74 3.31
N VAL A 137 -1.76 11.36 2.20
CA VAL A 137 -1.58 10.80 0.87
C VAL A 137 -0.79 11.79 0.03
N SER A 138 0.26 11.35 -0.64
CA SER A 138 1.03 12.23 -1.51
C SER A 138 1.42 11.56 -2.81
N ALA A 139 1.35 12.31 -3.89
CA ALA A 139 1.89 11.88 -5.16
C ALA A 139 3.41 12.06 -5.15
N ARG A 140 4.15 10.98 -5.41
CA ARG A 140 5.60 11.00 -5.56
C ARG A 140 6.00 10.27 -6.83
N ARG A 141 6.48 11.03 -7.82
CA ARG A 141 6.83 10.53 -9.15
C ARG A 141 5.64 9.82 -9.82
N ASN A 142 5.63 8.49 -9.81
CA ASN A 142 4.64 7.64 -10.48
C ASN A 142 3.82 6.79 -9.50
N MET A 143 3.80 7.18 -8.22
CA MET A 143 3.24 6.39 -7.12
C MET A 143 2.53 7.31 -6.13
N PHE A 144 1.58 6.76 -5.39
CA PHE A 144 1.05 7.38 -4.19
C PHE A 144 1.73 6.78 -2.96
N GLU A 145 2.10 7.66 -2.06
CA GLU A 145 2.56 7.34 -0.72
C GLU A 145 1.42 7.63 0.25
N TRP A 146 0.99 6.61 0.98
CA TRP A 146 -0.06 6.66 2.00
C TRP A 146 0.60 6.43 3.36
N GLU A 147 0.34 7.32 4.30
CA GLU A 147 0.94 7.29 5.62
C GLU A 147 -0.14 7.49 6.69
N TRP A 148 -0.25 6.52 7.60
CA TRP A 148 -1.07 6.64 8.80
C TRP A 148 -0.16 7.07 9.96
N CYS A 149 -0.35 8.27 10.51
CA CYS A 149 0.50 8.79 11.58
C CYS A 149 -0.28 9.65 12.59
N GLU A 150 0.31 9.90 13.77
CA GLU A 150 -0.27 10.83 14.76
C GLU A 150 0.06 12.26 14.33
N MET A 151 -0.92 13.18 14.32
CA MET A 151 -0.60 14.60 14.13
C MET A 151 0.14 15.16 15.36
N LEU A 152 1.21 15.91 15.07
CA LEU A 152 2.03 16.66 16.03
C LEU A 152 1.31 17.92 16.52
#